data_AF-A0A1C7N812-F1
#
_entry.id   AF-A0A1C7N812-F1
#
_cell.length_a   1.000
_cell.length_b   1.000
_cell.length_c   1.000
_cell.angle_alpha   90.00
_cell.angle_beta   90.00
_cell.angle_gamma   90.00
#
_symmetry.space_group_name_H-M   'P 1'
#
loop_
_entity.id
_entity.type
_entity.pdbx_description
1 polymer ?
#
loop_
_entity_poly.entity_id
_entity_poly.type
_entity_poly.pdbx_seq_one_letter_code
_entity_poly.pdbx_strand_id
1 'polypeptide(L)'
;MIISSILHPAVVFTSLVSAVFFLSWFTYWNKNNLARTERERAYVCTLLSSSFTSLSSIPLVVTLLTNGGDLRDILVYRTWTVLVTTFFMTFLVMDLSIGFLYYRSKIELLTGWIHHLTYLATLTWAIHQQYTGVFVMMCCLEIPTFILALGSVRSRLRRDYLFAAAFLLTRIIFHMYAMQCAWAMKSFGPVFIALSVFFPVHCFWFYGFIQQQIRLAKQKKTTHRSVTTIHQTSVVLKDQINRNTPEQQTRVYNTISVKSVTRKKRLHDTPKYINSPPFHQSPPVSVH
;
A
#
# COMPACT_ATOMS: atom_id res chain seq x y z
N MET A 1 17.01 26.21 -20.63
CA MET A 1 15.61 26.66 -20.76
C MET A 1 14.85 26.18 -19.54
N ILE A 2 14.20 27.08 -18.81
CA ILE A 2 13.43 26.76 -17.60
C ILE A 2 12.05 26.27 -18.04
N ILE A 3 11.65 25.09 -17.57
CA ILE A 3 10.33 24.51 -17.84
C ILE A 3 9.38 24.94 -16.73
N SER A 4 8.52 25.92 -16.99
CA SER A 4 7.58 26.48 -16.02
C SER A 4 6.11 26.28 -16.39
N SER A 5 5.83 25.48 -17.42
CA SER A 5 4.47 25.24 -17.90
C SER A 5 4.27 23.76 -18.21
N ILE A 6 3.08 23.26 -17.86
CA ILE A 6 2.63 21.91 -18.25
C ILE A 6 2.50 21.73 -19.76
N LEU A 7 2.34 22.83 -20.51
CA LEU A 7 2.27 22.83 -21.97
C LEU A 7 3.65 22.89 -22.63
N HIS A 8 4.73 22.93 -21.85
CA HIS A 8 6.07 22.93 -22.41
C HIS A 8 6.33 21.64 -23.22
N PRO A 9 6.94 21.71 -24.42
CA PRO A 9 7.11 20.55 -25.30
C PRO A 9 7.74 19.33 -24.61
N ALA A 10 8.74 19.54 -23.76
CA ALA A 10 9.36 18.46 -22.98
C ALA A 10 8.39 17.75 -22.01
N VAL A 11 7.46 18.48 -21.38
CA VAL A 11 6.44 17.89 -20.48
C VAL A 11 5.45 17.08 -21.30
N VAL A 12 4.92 17.66 -22.38
CA VAL A 12 3.98 16.97 -23.27
C VAL A 12 4.61 15.70 -23.84
N PHE A 13 5.83 15.80 -24.38
CA PHE A 13 6.56 14.67 -24.93
C PHE A 13 6.81 13.58 -23.87
N THR A 14 7.26 13.95 -22.67
CA THR A 14 7.49 12.99 -21.58
C THR A 14 6.20 12.31 -21.15
N SER A 15 5.09 13.05 -21.10
CA SER A 15 3.78 12.49 -20.75
C SER A 15 3.31 11.48 -21.80
N LEU A 16 3.43 11.79 -23.09
CA LEU A 16 3.07 10.87 -24.17
C LEU A 16 3.90 9.58 -24.14
N VAL A 17 5.22 9.71 -24.02
CA VAL A 17 6.14 8.56 -23.92
C VAL A 17 5.82 7.72 -22.68
N SER A 18 5.62 8.37 -21.53
CA SER A 18 5.28 7.68 -20.27
C SER A 18 3.92 6.97 -20.37
N ALA A 19 2.92 7.56 -21.03
CA ALA A 19 1.61 6.96 -21.21
C ALA A 19 1.68 5.69 -22.06
N VAL A 20 2.41 5.74 -23.18
CA VAL A 20 2.68 4.56 -24.02
C VAL A 20 3.41 3.49 -23.22
N PHE A 21 4.39 3.89 -22.39
CA PHE A 21 5.15 2.95 -21.56
C PHE A 21 4.26 2.27 -20.50
N PHE A 22 3.45 3.02 -19.75
CA PHE A 22 2.51 2.45 -18.78
C PHE A 22 1.45 1.56 -19.43
N LEU A 23 0.91 1.96 -20.59
CA LEU A 23 -0.06 1.15 -21.32
C LEU A 23 0.57 -0.15 -21.82
N SER A 24 1.77 -0.08 -22.38
CA SER A 24 2.53 -1.25 -22.84
C SER A 24 2.85 -2.19 -21.68
N TRP A 25 3.28 -1.64 -20.55
CA TRP A 25 3.53 -2.40 -19.32
C TRP A 25 2.29 -3.10 -18.81
N PHE A 26 1.17 -2.38 -18.66
CA PHE A 26 -0.08 -2.97 -18.18
C PHE A 26 -0.61 -4.04 -19.14
N THR A 27 -0.61 -3.76 -20.44
CA THR A 27 -1.09 -4.71 -21.45
C THR A 27 -0.21 -5.96 -21.51
N TYR A 28 1.12 -5.84 -21.35
CA TYR A 28 2.02 -6.99 -21.21
C TYR A 28 1.64 -7.87 -20.01
N TRP A 29 1.42 -7.28 -18.84
CA TRP A 29 1.02 -8.02 -17.64
C TRP A 29 -0.34 -8.70 -17.78
N ASN A 30 -1.30 -8.00 -18.40
CA ASN A 30 -2.66 -8.49 -18.58
C ASN A 30 -2.72 -9.61 -19.63
N LYS A 31 -2.09 -9.44 -20.80
CA LYS A 31 -2.10 -10.43 -21.90
C LYS A 31 -1.39 -11.73 -21.52
N ASN A 32 -0.29 -11.64 -20.77
CA ASN A 32 0.47 -12.81 -20.34
C ASN A 32 -0.09 -13.47 -19.06
N ASN A 33 -1.27 -13.04 -18.56
CA ASN A 33 -1.89 -13.54 -17.34
C ASN A 33 -0.95 -13.52 -16.11
N LEU A 34 -0.06 -12.52 -16.06
CA LEU A 34 0.85 -12.31 -14.94
C LEU A 34 0.15 -11.68 -13.73
N ALA A 35 -0.89 -10.87 -13.99
CA ALA A 35 -1.82 -10.32 -12.99
C ALA A 35 -3.23 -10.91 -13.23
N ARG A 36 -3.58 -11.92 -12.43
CA ARG A 36 -4.79 -12.73 -12.58
C ARG A 36 -5.97 -12.14 -11.83
N THR A 37 -5.72 -11.51 -10.68
CA THR A 37 -6.77 -10.93 -9.85
C THR A 37 -6.91 -9.43 -10.08
N GLU A 38 -8.10 -8.86 -9.83
CA GLU A 38 -8.31 -7.40 -9.87
C GLU A 38 -7.32 -6.66 -8.96
N ARG A 39 -7.03 -7.26 -7.79
CA ARG A 39 -6.04 -6.72 -6.86
C ARG A 39 -4.67 -6.64 -7.51
N GLU A 40 -4.17 -7.72 -8.11
CA GLU A 40 -2.86 -7.73 -8.75
C GLU A 40 -2.80 -6.67 -9.86
N ARG A 41 -3.84 -6.58 -10.70
CA ARG A 41 -3.94 -5.60 -11.80
C ARG A 41 -3.86 -4.16 -11.30
N ALA A 42 -4.53 -3.85 -10.20
CA ALA A 42 -4.51 -2.51 -9.59
C ALA A 42 -3.12 -2.07 -9.08
N TYR A 43 -2.18 -3.00 -8.86
CA TYR A 43 -0.83 -2.66 -8.37
C TYR A 43 0.26 -2.76 -9.44
N VAL A 44 -0.05 -3.15 -10.68
CA VAL A 44 0.95 -3.32 -11.75
C VAL A 44 1.61 -1.99 -12.14
N CYS A 45 0.81 -0.95 -12.40
CA CYS A 45 1.32 0.37 -12.75
C CYS A 45 1.99 1.04 -11.54
N THR A 46 1.40 0.86 -10.36
CA THR A 46 1.96 1.32 -9.09
C THR A 46 3.34 0.76 -8.81
N LEU A 47 3.54 -0.55 -9.02
CA LEU A 47 4.82 -1.21 -8.81
C LEU A 47 5.92 -0.58 -9.68
N LEU A 48 5.60 -0.31 -10.95
CA LEU A 48 6.52 0.34 -11.88
C LEU A 48 6.83 1.78 -11.46
N SER A 49 5.78 2.56 -11.18
CA SER A 49 5.91 3.97 -10.82
C SER A 49 6.72 4.15 -9.55
N SER A 50 6.31 3.49 -8.46
CA SER A 50 6.98 3.59 -7.15
C SER A 50 8.42 3.09 -7.16
N SER A 51 8.75 2.08 -7.97
CA SER A 51 10.14 1.64 -8.19
C SER A 51 10.97 2.75 -8.83
N PHE A 52 10.50 3.30 -9.96
CA PHE A 52 11.22 4.31 -10.71
C PHE A 52 11.39 5.62 -9.92
N THR A 53 10.34 6.09 -9.25
CA THR A 53 10.39 7.33 -8.49
C THR A 53 11.21 7.20 -7.21
N SER A 54 11.16 6.06 -6.52
CA SER A 54 12.04 5.79 -5.37
C SER A 54 13.51 5.82 -5.79
N LEU A 55 13.88 5.18 -6.90
CA LEU A 55 15.25 5.20 -7.41
C LEU A 55 15.68 6.62 -7.82
N SER A 56 14.80 7.36 -8.49
CA SER A 56 15.06 8.74 -8.92
C SER A 56 15.23 9.72 -7.75
N SER A 57 14.70 9.40 -6.57
CA SER A 57 14.84 10.23 -5.37
C SER A 57 16.22 10.19 -4.74
N ILE A 58 16.96 9.08 -4.93
CA ILE A 58 18.20 8.77 -4.19
C ILE A 58 19.23 9.91 -4.29
N PRO A 59 19.56 10.47 -5.47
CA PRO A 59 20.55 11.54 -5.56
C PRO A 59 20.21 12.76 -4.70
N LEU A 60 18.93 13.17 -4.69
CA LEU A 60 18.49 14.35 -3.95
C LEU A 60 18.38 14.10 -2.46
N VAL A 61 17.99 12.89 -2.04
CA VAL A 61 18.03 12.48 -0.63
C VAL A 61 19.45 12.49 -0.12
N VAL A 62 20.40 11.93 -0.88
CA VAL A 62 21.83 11.95 -0.52
C VAL A 62 22.32 13.39 -0.40
N THR A 63 22.04 14.25 -1.40
CA THR A 63 22.41 15.68 -1.34
C THR A 63 21.90 16.34 -0.05
N LEU A 64 20.62 16.18 0.28
CA LEU A 64 20.03 16.77 1.49
C LEU A 64 20.70 16.26 2.77
N LEU A 65 21.00 14.96 2.86
CA LEU A 65 21.63 14.39 4.05
C LEU A 65 23.10 14.83 4.18
N THR A 66 23.80 15.04 3.06
CA THR A 66 25.22 15.43 3.06
C THR A 66 25.45 16.92 3.20
N ASN A 67 24.50 17.78 2.79
CA ASN A 67 24.63 19.23 2.87
C ASN A 67 24.10 19.83 4.18
N GLY A 68 23.86 18.99 5.20
CA GLY A 68 23.33 19.44 6.49
C GLY A 68 21.84 19.80 6.48
N GLY A 69 21.09 19.39 5.45
CA GLY A 69 19.66 19.65 5.35
C GLY A 69 19.30 20.96 4.67
N ASP A 70 20.19 21.55 3.87
CA ASP A 70 19.89 22.77 3.11
C ASP A 70 19.04 22.45 1.86
N LEU A 71 17.76 22.82 1.89
CA LEU A 71 16.86 22.60 0.76
C LEU A 71 17.13 23.52 -0.44
N ARG A 72 17.93 24.57 -0.30
CA ARG A 72 18.25 25.48 -1.41
C ARG A 72 18.96 24.74 -2.55
N ASP A 73 19.83 23.79 -2.22
CA ASP A 73 20.51 22.95 -3.21
C ASP A 73 19.55 22.01 -3.96
N ILE A 74 18.50 21.56 -3.27
CA ILE A 74 17.44 20.71 -3.85
C ILE A 74 16.53 21.52 -4.77
N LEU A 75 16.30 22.80 -4.44
CA LEU A 75 15.50 23.73 -5.24
C LEU A 75 16.21 24.21 -6.52
N VAL A 76 17.50 23.96 -6.68
CA VAL A 76 18.19 24.27 -7.94
C VAL A 76 17.49 23.55 -9.10
N TYR A 77 17.10 24.32 -10.11
CA TYR A 77 16.38 23.81 -11.27
C TYR A 77 17.15 22.71 -11.99
N ARG A 78 16.49 21.58 -12.24
CA ARG A 78 17.05 20.44 -12.97
C ARG A 78 15.97 19.86 -13.88
N THR A 79 16.23 19.87 -15.19
CA THR A 79 15.29 19.35 -16.20
C THR A 79 14.82 17.93 -15.88
N TRP A 80 15.72 17.04 -15.45
CA TRP A 80 15.36 15.65 -15.15
C TRP A 80 14.33 15.52 -14.02
N THR A 81 14.32 16.44 -13.04
CA THR A 81 13.31 16.41 -11.96
C THR A 81 11.91 16.71 -12.50
N VAL A 82 11.80 17.58 -13.50
CA VAL A 82 10.55 17.85 -14.21
C VAL A 82 10.10 16.61 -14.99
N LEU A 83 11.02 15.90 -15.64
CA LEU A 83 10.70 14.67 -16.36
C LEU A 83 10.17 13.57 -15.42
N VAL A 84 10.84 13.35 -14.28
CA VAL A 84 10.38 12.38 -13.26
C VAL A 84 9.03 12.78 -12.67
N THR A 85 8.83 14.08 -12.40
CA THR A 85 7.53 14.61 -11.95
C THR A 85 6.44 14.32 -12.98
N THR A 86 6.72 14.59 -14.25
CA THR A 86 5.78 14.36 -15.36
C THR A 86 5.47 12.88 -15.55
N PHE A 87 6.46 12.00 -15.40
CA PHE A 87 6.28 10.55 -15.40
C PHE A 87 5.30 10.12 -14.30
N PHE A 88 5.48 10.62 -13.07
CA PHE A 88 4.57 10.32 -11.96
C PHE A 88 3.17 10.91 -12.18
N MET A 89 3.05 12.14 -12.69
CA MET A 89 1.74 12.71 -13.07
C MET A 89 1.03 11.85 -14.12
N THR A 90 1.76 11.34 -15.10
CA THR A 90 1.22 10.43 -16.12
C THR A 90 0.77 9.12 -15.51
N PHE A 91 1.53 8.57 -14.55
CA PHE A 91 1.09 7.41 -13.76
C PHE A 91 -0.26 7.66 -13.10
N LEU A 92 -0.49 8.81 -12.44
CA LEU A 92 -1.76 9.11 -11.77
C LEU A 92 -2.93 9.09 -12.76
N VAL A 93 -2.76 9.70 -13.93
CA VAL A 93 -3.80 9.72 -14.99
C VAL A 93 -4.04 8.31 -15.53
N MET A 94 -2.97 7.55 -15.80
CA MET A 94 -3.07 6.19 -16.34
C MET A 94 -3.68 5.22 -15.33
N ASP A 95 -3.35 5.32 -14.05
CA ASP A 95 -3.90 4.46 -12.99
C ASP A 95 -5.41 4.67 -12.82
N LEU A 96 -5.88 5.93 -12.85
CA LEU A 96 -7.32 6.22 -12.86
C LEU A 96 -8.00 5.73 -14.14
N SER A 97 -7.39 5.97 -15.30
CA SER A 97 -7.97 5.60 -16.60
C SER A 97 -8.09 4.07 -16.74
N ILE A 98 -7.01 3.34 -16.44
CA ILE A 98 -7.00 1.88 -16.47
C ILE A 98 -7.91 1.33 -15.38
N GLY A 99 -7.87 1.89 -14.17
CA GLY A 99 -8.68 1.39 -13.07
C GLY A 99 -10.18 1.58 -13.29
N PHE A 100 -10.59 2.66 -13.94
CA PHE A 100 -11.99 2.87 -14.34
C PHE A 100 -12.49 1.77 -15.28
N LEU A 101 -11.61 1.26 -16.15
CA LEU A 101 -11.92 0.23 -17.15
C LEU A 101 -11.80 -1.19 -16.61
N TYR A 102 -10.77 -1.50 -15.81
CA TYR A 102 -10.38 -2.89 -15.48
C TYR A 102 -10.59 -3.28 -14.02
N TYR A 103 -10.68 -2.34 -13.09
CA TYR A 103 -10.79 -2.63 -11.65
C TYR A 103 -11.57 -1.55 -10.89
N ARG A 104 -12.72 -1.14 -11.45
CA ARG A 104 -13.56 -0.06 -10.90
C ARG A 104 -13.96 -0.29 -9.44
N SER A 105 -14.13 -1.56 -9.03
CA SER A 105 -14.44 -1.97 -7.66
C SER A 105 -13.34 -1.61 -6.63
N LYS A 106 -12.14 -1.29 -7.10
CA LYS A 106 -10.95 -0.99 -6.27
C LYS A 106 -10.60 0.49 -6.22
N ILE A 107 -11.24 1.34 -7.03
CA ILE A 107 -11.06 2.79 -6.93
C ILE A 107 -12.03 3.33 -5.89
N GLU A 108 -11.50 3.64 -4.70
CA GLU A 108 -12.29 4.36 -3.71
C GLU A 108 -12.28 5.87 -3.93
N LEU A 109 -13.30 6.55 -3.41
CA LEU A 109 -13.47 7.98 -3.59
C LEU A 109 -12.30 8.78 -2.98
N LEU A 110 -11.97 8.49 -1.72
CA LEU A 110 -10.96 9.27 -0.98
C LEU A 110 -9.55 8.98 -1.48
N THR A 111 -9.23 7.70 -1.66
CA THR A 111 -7.86 7.25 -1.89
C THR A 111 -7.53 6.99 -3.36
N GLY A 112 -8.54 6.87 -4.21
CA GLY A 112 -8.39 6.91 -5.66
C GLY A 112 -8.59 8.34 -6.18
N TRP A 113 -9.82 8.84 -6.16
CA TRP A 113 -10.13 10.09 -6.88
C TRP A 113 -9.53 11.34 -6.22
N ILE A 114 -9.83 11.56 -4.93
CA ILE A 114 -9.41 12.78 -4.24
C ILE A 114 -7.89 12.83 -4.12
N HIS A 115 -7.26 11.70 -3.75
CA HIS A 115 -5.80 11.61 -3.67
C HIS A 115 -5.12 11.94 -5.01
N HIS A 116 -5.44 11.22 -6.08
CA HIS A 116 -4.78 11.43 -7.38
C HIS A 116 -5.01 12.84 -7.91
N LEU A 117 -6.21 13.41 -7.74
CA LEU A 117 -6.50 14.80 -8.14
C LEU A 117 -5.68 15.81 -7.32
N THR A 118 -5.55 15.59 -6.01
CA THR A 118 -4.76 16.45 -5.12
C THR A 118 -3.28 16.42 -5.52
N TYR A 119 -2.73 15.24 -5.83
CA TYR A 119 -1.37 15.13 -6.33
C TYR A 119 -1.20 15.80 -7.70
N LEU A 120 -2.12 15.61 -8.64
CA LEU A 120 -2.04 16.26 -9.95
C LEU A 120 -2.05 17.80 -9.83
N ALA A 121 -2.91 18.35 -8.98
CA ALA A 121 -2.94 19.79 -8.72
C ALA A 121 -1.64 20.29 -8.07
N THR A 122 -1.17 19.59 -7.03
CA THR A 122 0.07 19.93 -6.31
C THR A 122 1.29 19.86 -7.22
N LEU A 123 1.38 18.86 -8.09
CA LEU A 123 2.51 18.68 -9.00
C LEU A 123 2.50 19.68 -10.16
N THR A 124 1.32 20.03 -10.65
CA THR A 124 1.16 21.13 -11.60
C THR A 124 1.68 22.42 -10.99
N TRP A 125 1.27 22.74 -9.77
CA TRP A 125 1.80 23.88 -9.01
C TRP A 125 3.32 23.78 -8.79
N ALA A 126 3.85 22.61 -8.44
CA ALA A 126 5.28 22.41 -8.24
C ALA A 126 6.09 22.63 -9.52
N ILE A 127 5.59 22.23 -10.69
CA ILE A 127 6.21 22.54 -11.99
C ILE A 127 6.21 24.05 -12.23
N HIS A 128 5.09 24.73 -12.02
CA HIS A 128 5.02 26.19 -12.19
C HIS A 128 5.99 26.93 -11.27
N GLN A 129 6.11 26.49 -10.01
CA GLN A 129 6.98 27.13 -9.00
C GLN A 129 8.43 26.60 -8.99
N GLN A 130 8.80 25.69 -9.89
CA GLN A 130 10.13 25.07 -9.94
C GLN A 130 10.50 24.26 -8.68
N TYR A 131 9.50 23.67 -8.01
CA TYR A 131 9.66 22.83 -6.81
C TYR A 131 9.73 21.33 -7.12
N THR A 132 9.93 20.96 -8.38
CA THR A 132 10.03 19.55 -8.81
C THR A 132 11.18 18.81 -8.15
N GLY A 133 12.28 19.49 -7.81
CA GLY A 133 13.38 18.89 -7.04
C GLY A 133 12.93 18.39 -5.67
N VAL A 134 12.15 19.20 -4.94
CA VAL A 134 11.62 18.79 -3.63
C VAL A 134 10.66 17.62 -3.79
N PHE A 135 9.77 17.66 -4.78
CA PHE A 135 8.88 16.52 -5.05
C PHE A 135 9.67 15.23 -5.31
N VAL A 136 10.66 15.26 -6.20
CA VAL A 136 11.44 14.08 -6.55
C VAL A 136 12.26 13.58 -5.37
N MET A 137 12.79 14.46 -4.52
CA MET A 137 13.41 14.06 -3.25
C MET A 137 12.40 13.33 -2.35
N MET A 138 11.18 13.85 -2.23
CA MET A 138 10.10 13.22 -1.47
C MET A 138 9.57 11.94 -2.11
N CYS A 139 9.94 11.58 -3.34
CA CYS A 139 9.59 10.28 -3.91
C CYS A 139 10.23 9.09 -3.16
N CYS A 140 11.19 9.31 -2.25
CA CYS A 140 11.64 8.26 -1.33
C CYS A 140 10.51 7.76 -0.42
N LEU A 141 9.45 8.56 -0.25
CA LEU A 141 8.22 8.18 0.44
C LEU A 141 7.44 7.07 -0.29
N GLU A 142 7.80 6.74 -1.53
CA GLU A 142 7.19 5.65 -2.30
C GLU A 142 7.88 4.29 -2.07
N ILE A 143 8.95 4.21 -1.27
CA ILE A 143 9.58 2.93 -0.92
C ILE A 143 8.59 1.96 -0.22
N PRO A 144 7.77 2.37 0.77
CA PRO A 144 6.76 1.51 1.37
C PRO A 144 5.70 1.06 0.36
N THR A 145 5.31 1.98 -0.53
CA THR A 145 4.40 1.70 -1.63
C THR A 145 4.95 0.62 -2.55
N PHE A 146 6.22 0.71 -2.94
CA PHE A 146 6.88 -0.30 -3.76
C PHE A 146 6.83 -1.68 -3.10
N ILE A 147 7.16 -1.76 -1.81
CA ILE A 147 7.10 -3.01 -1.04
C ILE A 147 5.67 -3.57 -1.01
N LEU A 148 4.67 -2.72 -0.81
CA LEU A 148 3.26 -3.12 -0.81
C LEU A 148 2.79 -3.60 -2.17
N ALA A 149 3.14 -2.88 -3.24
CA ALA A 149 2.78 -3.22 -4.61
C ALA A 149 3.40 -4.55 -5.01
N LEU A 150 4.67 -4.76 -4.66
CA LEU A 150 5.39 -6.01 -4.90
C LEU A 150 4.70 -7.19 -4.19
N GLY A 151 4.35 -7.02 -2.91
CA GLY A 151 3.62 -8.03 -2.14
C GLY A 151 2.18 -8.25 -2.62
N SER A 152 1.55 -7.26 -3.25
CA SER A 152 0.18 -7.35 -3.79
C SER A 152 0.14 -8.02 -5.15
N VAL A 153 1.17 -7.85 -5.98
CA VAL A 153 1.34 -8.52 -7.27
C VAL A 153 1.87 -9.95 -7.09
N ARG A 154 2.70 -10.19 -6.06
CA ARG A 154 3.25 -11.49 -5.70
C ARG A 154 3.17 -11.71 -4.20
N SER A 155 2.14 -12.46 -3.77
CA SER A 155 1.90 -12.75 -2.35
C SER A 155 3.08 -13.37 -1.61
N ARG A 156 3.93 -14.17 -2.29
CA ARG A 156 5.15 -14.77 -1.73
C ARG A 156 6.19 -13.73 -1.29
N LEU A 157 6.17 -12.55 -1.89
CA LEU A 157 7.09 -11.45 -1.58
C LEU A 157 6.55 -10.51 -0.50
N ARG A 158 5.33 -10.73 -0.01
CA ARG A 158 4.71 -9.88 1.00
C ARG A 158 5.41 -10.02 2.35
N ARG A 159 5.97 -8.91 2.86
CA ARG A 159 6.62 -8.82 4.18
C ARG A 159 6.11 -7.60 4.94
N ASP A 160 5.12 -7.80 5.81
CA ASP A 160 4.44 -6.71 6.53
C ASP A 160 5.41 -5.91 7.45
N TYR A 161 6.42 -6.55 8.05
CA TYR A 161 7.43 -5.85 8.86
C TYR A 161 8.34 -4.94 8.05
N LEU A 162 8.74 -5.37 6.84
CA LEU A 162 9.55 -4.57 5.94
C LEU A 162 8.77 -3.34 5.46
N PHE A 163 7.50 -3.54 5.11
CA PHE A 163 6.58 -2.44 4.81
C PHE A 163 6.48 -1.44 5.97
N ALA A 164 6.24 -1.93 7.20
CA ALA A 164 6.08 -1.08 8.37
C ALA A 164 7.36 -0.28 8.69
N ALA A 165 8.52 -0.92 8.64
CA ALA A 165 9.82 -0.28 8.86
C ALA A 165 10.08 0.79 7.80
N ALA A 166 9.88 0.46 6.52
CA ALA A 166 10.04 1.43 5.43
C ALA A 166 9.08 2.62 5.60
N PHE A 167 7.81 2.36 5.96
CA PHE A 167 6.81 3.41 6.18
C PHE A 167 7.24 4.36 7.29
N LEU A 168 7.65 3.82 8.44
CA LEU A 168 8.10 4.64 9.56
C LEU A 168 9.33 5.48 9.18
N LEU A 169 10.34 4.86 8.57
CA LEU A 169 11.59 5.55 8.22
C LEU A 169 11.39 6.65 7.18
N THR A 170 10.61 6.38 6.13
CA THR A 170 10.43 7.33 5.03
C THR A 170 9.28 8.30 5.33
N ARG A 171 8.04 7.80 5.45
CA ARG A 171 6.82 8.62 5.53
C ARG A 171 6.62 9.34 6.85
N ILE A 172 7.28 8.90 7.93
CA ILE A 172 7.23 9.59 9.22
C ILE A 172 8.53 10.32 9.50
N ILE A 173 9.64 9.60 9.69
CA ILE A 173 10.91 10.19 10.16
C ILE A 173 11.51 11.11 9.09
N PHE A 174 11.73 10.61 7.87
CA PHE A 174 12.31 11.43 6.81
C PHE A 174 11.40 12.58 6.39
N HIS A 175 10.07 12.37 6.32
CA HIS A 175 9.14 13.46 6.04
C HIS A 175 9.22 14.56 7.11
N MET A 176 9.22 14.21 8.40
CA MET A 176 9.37 15.17 9.49
C MET A 176 10.72 15.91 9.42
N TYR A 177 11.80 15.20 9.07
CA TYR A 177 13.10 15.83 8.83
C TYR A 177 13.06 16.83 7.67
N ALA A 178 12.45 16.47 6.53
CA ALA A 178 12.28 17.37 5.40
C ALA A 178 11.42 18.61 5.75
N MET A 179 10.39 18.45 6.60
CA MET A 179 9.62 19.57 7.13
C MET A 179 10.48 20.50 7.98
N GLN A 180 11.34 19.96 8.85
CA GLN A 180 12.26 20.75 9.66
C GLN A 180 13.25 21.53 8.77
N CYS A 181 13.81 20.91 7.73
CA CYS A 181 14.64 21.57 6.74
C CYS A 181 13.89 22.69 6.01
N ALA A 182 12.62 22.47 5.64
CA ALA A 182 11.79 23.47 4.99
C ALA A 182 11.49 24.66 5.90
N TRP A 183 11.25 24.39 7.19
CA TRP A 183 11.07 25.41 8.20
C TRP A 183 12.33 26.26 8.40
N ALA A 184 13.50 25.64 8.45
CA ALA A 184 14.79 26.32 8.59
C ALA A 184 15.12 27.19 7.37
N MET A 185 14.78 26.73 6.17
CA MET A 185 14.96 27.51 4.94
C MET A 185 14.04 28.74 4.87
N LYS A 186 12.74 28.54 5.14
CA LYS A 186 11.75 29.62 5.19
C LYS A 186 10.54 29.16 6.02
N SER A 187 10.44 29.68 7.24
CA SER A 187 9.30 29.40 8.13
C SER A 187 8.00 29.83 7.45
N PHE A 188 7.00 28.95 7.48
CA PHE A 188 5.73 29.12 6.73
C PHE A 188 5.89 29.35 5.22
N GLY A 189 7.01 28.91 4.63
CA GLY A 189 7.19 28.93 3.19
C GLY A 189 6.29 27.93 2.46
N PRO A 190 6.10 28.08 1.13
CA PRO A 190 5.22 27.22 0.35
C PRO A 190 5.58 25.73 0.45
N VAL A 191 6.88 25.41 0.46
CA VAL A 191 7.37 24.03 0.62
C VAL A 191 7.00 23.46 1.99
N PHE A 192 7.22 24.23 3.06
CA PHE A 192 6.85 23.80 4.42
C PHE A 192 5.35 23.55 4.55
N ILE A 193 4.53 24.46 4.02
CA ILE A 193 3.07 24.33 4.03
C ILE A 193 2.65 23.06 3.28
N ALA A 194 3.17 22.85 2.07
CA ALA A 194 2.85 21.66 1.28
C ALA A 194 3.18 20.37 2.05
N LEU A 195 4.40 20.24 2.58
CA LEU A 195 4.80 19.05 3.37
C LEU A 195 3.91 18.87 4.61
N SER A 196 3.61 19.96 5.32
CA SER A 196 2.79 19.93 6.53
C SER A 196 1.36 19.46 6.28
N VAL A 197 0.77 19.78 5.11
CA VAL A 197 -0.58 19.35 4.75
C VAL A 197 -0.66 17.84 4.51
N PHE A 198 0.37 17.23 3.92
CA PHE A 198 0.37 15.79 3.62
C PHE A 198 0.79 14.92 4.81
N PHE A 199 1.57 15.45 5.75
CA PHE A 199 2.09 14.67 6.88
C PHE A 199 1.00 13.99 7.75
N PRO A 200 -0.11 14.66 8.14
CA PRO A 200 -1.19 14.03 8.92
C PRO A 200 -1.78 12.79 8.26
N VAL A 201 -1.86 12.78 6.93
CA VAL A 201 -2.40 11.63 6.17
C VAL A 201 -1.51 10.40 6.36
N HIS A 202 -0.19 10.58 6.36
CA HIS A 202 0.74 9.47 6.63
C HIS A 202 0.63 8.96 8.07
N CYS A 203 0.50 9.85 9.05
CA CYS A 203 0.26 9.45 10.44
C CYS A 203 -1.04 8.65 10.58
N PHE A 204 -2.11 9.12 9.95
CA PHE A 204 -3.41 8.43 9.94
C PHE A 204 -3.32 7.03 9.33
N TRP A 205 -2.67 6.89 8.17
CA TRP A 205 -2.48 5.58 7.55
C TRP A 205 -1.61 4.63 8.37
N PHE A 206 -0.52 5.14 8.96
CA PHE A 206 0.34 4.31 9.81
C PHE A 206 -0.43 3.83 11.05
N TYR A 207 -1.20 4.71 11.68
CA TYR A 207 -2.09 4.34 12.77
C TYR A 207 -3.08 3.24 12.36
N GLY A 208 -3.75 3.40 11.21
CA GLY A 208 -4.68 2.41 10.67
C GLY A 208 -4.02 1.05 10.43
N PHE A 209 -2.79 1.05 9.91
CA PHE A 209 -1.99 -0.17 9.73
C PHE A 209 -1.68 -0.85 11.07
N ILE A 210 -1.24 -0.10 12.09
CA ILE A 210 -0.95 -0.67 13.42
C ILE A 210 -2.21 -1.27 14.04
N GLN A 211 -3.35 -0.59 13.98
CA GLN A 211 -4.63 -1.11 14.47
C GLN A 211 -5.02 -2.42 13.76
N GLN A 212 -4.79 -2.50 12.45
CA GLN A 212 -5.02 -3.72 11.70
C GLN A 212 -4.13 -4.87 12.17
N GLN A 213 -2.83 -4.63 12.41
CA GLN A 213 -1.91 -5.66 12.89
C GLN A 213 -2.29 -6.15 14.29
N ILE A 214 -2.70 -5.24 15.19
CA ILE A 214 -3.21 -5.60 16.53
C ILE A 214 -4.45 -6.49 16.41
N ARG A 215 -5.40 -6.14 15.53
CA ARG A 215 -6.61 -6.94 15.28
C ARG A 215 -6.27 -8.34 14.78
N LEU A 216 -5.37 -8.45 13.81
CA LEU A 216 -4.93 -9.74 13.27
C LEU A 216 -4.22 -10.60 14.34
N ALA A 217 -3.40 -9.99 15.20
CA ALA A 217 -2.77 -10.69 16.30
C ALA A 217 -3.78 -11.25 17.32
N LYS A 218 -4.83 -10.47 17.66
CA LYS A 218 -5.92 -10.93 18.55
C LYS A 218 -6.71 -12.10 17.94
N GLN A 219 -6.99 -12.04 16.63
CA GLN A 219 -7.67 -13.13 15.92
C GLN A 219 -6.83 -14.42 15.93
N LYS A 220 -5.52 -14.34 15.67
CA LYS A 220 -4.62 -15.51 15.74
C LYS A 220 -4.62 -16.18 17.11
N LYS A 221 -4.57 -15.40 18.20
CA LYS A 221 -4.65 -15.92 19.59
C LYS A 221 -5.98 -16.64 19.85
N THR A 222 -7.09 -16.07 19.39
CA THR A 222 -8.44 -16.66 19.59
C THR A 222 -8.61 -17.97 18.82
N THR A 223 -8.14 -18.01 17.57
CA THR A 223 -8.17 -19.23 16.75
C THR A 223 -7.30 -20.33 17.36
N HIS A 224 -6.08 -20.00 17.79
CA HIS A 224 -5.20 -20.98 18.44
C HIS A 224 -5.82 -21.55 19.72
N ARG A 225 -6.36 -20.69 20.59
CA ARG A 225 -7.05 -21.12 21.81
C ARG A 225 -8.23 -22.06 21.50
N SER A 226 -9.02 -21.74 20.48
CA SER A 226 -10.16 -22.57 20.06
C SER A 226 -9.73 -23.95 19.57
N VAL A 227 -8.65 -24.02 18.77
CA VAL A 227 -8.10 -25.30 18.27
C VAL A 227 -7.54 -26.14 19.42
N THR A 228 -6.80 -25.53 20.36
CA THR A 228 -6.28 -26.23 21.54
C THR A 228 -7.42 -26.78 22.42
N THR A 229 -8.47 -25.99 22.67
CA THR A 229 -9.63 -26.44 23.46
C THR A 229 -10.38 -27.58 22.76
N ILE A 230 -10.56 -27.52 21.43
CA ILE A 230 -11.17 -28.62 20.66
C ILE A 230 -10.32 -29.89 20.78
N HIS A 231 -9.01 -29.77 20.64
CA HIS A 231 -8.11 -30.91 20.76
C HIS A 231 -8.16 -31.54 22.15
N GLN A 232 -8.05 -30.75 23.22
CA GLN A 232 -8.16 -31.23 24.60
C GLN A 232 -9.50 -31.91 24.88
N THR A 233 -10.61 -31.30 24.43
CA THR A 233 -11.95 -31.90 24.59
C THR A 233 -12.04 -33.23 23.85
N SER A 234 -11.44 -33.34 22.66
CA SER A 234 -11.43 -34.59 21.89
C SER A 234 -10.60 -35.70 22.54
N VAL A 235 -9.49 -35.37 23.21
CA VAL A 235 -8.67 -36.34 23.96
C VAL A 235 -9.43 -36.85 25.19
N VAL A 236 -10.00 -35.94 25.98
CA VAL A 236 -10.80 -36.31 27.17
C VAL A 236 -11.98 -37.20 26.80
N LEU A 237 -12.69 -36.87 25.70
CA LEU A 237 -13.80 -37.70 25.21
C LEU A 237 -13.35 -39.10 24.78
N LYS A 238 -12.19 -39.24 24.12
CA LYS A 238 -11.65 -40.55 23.74
C LYS A 238 -11.28 -41.40 24.96
N ASP A 239 -10.64 -40.79 25.96
CA ASP A 239 -10.30 -41.48 27.21
C ASP A 239 -11.54 -41.94 27.97
N GLN A 240 -12.60 -41.13 28.00
CA GLN A 240 -13.88 -41.52 28.60
C GLN A 240 -14.54 -42.68 27.85
N ILE A 241 -14.54 -42.65 26.51
CA ILE A 241 -15.07 -43.76 25.70
C ILE A 241 -14.31 -45.05 26.01
N ASN A 242 -12.97 -45.01 26.10
CA ASN A 242 -12.16 -46.20 26.33
C ASN A 242 -12.33 -46.83 27.73
N ARG A 243 -12.81 -46.07 28.72
CA ARG A 243 -13.04 -46.55 30.10
C ARG A 243 -14.46 -47.09 30.35
N ASN A 244 -15.38 -46.89 29.42
CA ASN A 244 -16.78 -47.26 29.58
C ASN A 244 -17.06 -48.68 29.08
N THR A 245 -18.01 -49.38 29.71
CA THR A 245 -18.49 -50.69 29.24
C THR A 245 -19.17 -50.57 27.86
N PRO A 246 -19.29 -51.67 27.09
CA PRO A 246 -19.81 -51.63 25.71
C PRO A 246 -21.18 -50.94 25.56
N GLU A 247 -22.10 -51.15 26.51
CA GLU A 247 -23.41 -50.46 26.52
C GLU A 247 -23.31 -48.94 26.78
N GLN A 248 -22.34 -48.52 27.59
CA GLN A 248 -22.11 -47.11 27.89
C GLN A 248 -21.39 -46.39 26.75
N GLN A 249 -20.53 -47.09 25.99
CA GLN A 249 -19.90 -46.55 24.79
C GLN A 249 -20.93 -46.17 23.72
N THR A 250 -21.98 -46.96 23.53
CA THR A 250 -23.04 -46.67 22.53
C THR A 250 -23.82 -45.41 22.87
N ARG A 251 -24.13 -45.16 24.16
CA ARG A 251 -24.78 -43.92 24.61
C ARG A 251 -23.92 -42.68 24.41
N VAL A 252 -22.61 -42.79 24.68
CA VAL A 252 -21.66 -41.68 24.52
C VAL A 252 -21.48 -41.36 23.02
N TYR A 253 -21.35 -42.38 22.16
CA TYR A 253 -21.27 -42.20 20.71
C TYR A 253 -22.51 -41.51 20.13
N ASN A 254 -23.71 -41.91 20.55
CA ASN A 254 -24.96 -41.27 20.10
C ASN A 254 -25.04 -39.81 20.56
N THR A 255 -24.61 -39.49 21.78
CA THR A 255 -24.62 -38.12 22.30
C THR A 255 -23.62 -37.21 21.56
N ILE A 256 -22.44 -37.74 21.23
CA ILE A 256 -21.41 -37.01 20.46
C ILE A 256 -21.87 -36.84 19.00
N SER A 257 -22.46 -37.88 18.39
CA SER A 257 -23.00 -37.83 17.03
C SER A 257 -24.05 -36.72 16.90
N VAL A 258 -25.04 -36.66 17.80
CA VAL A 258 -26.08 -35.62 17.79
C VAL A 258 -25.49 -34.22 17.94
N LYS A 259 -24.58 -33.99 18.92
CA LYS A 259 -23.93 -32.68 19.11
C LYS A 259 -23.01 -32.28 17.96
N SER A 260 -22.32 -33.23 17.34
CA SER A 260 -21.43 -32.99 16.21
C SER A 260 -22.23 -32.65 14.94
N VAL A 261 -23.40 -33.24 14.73
CA VAL A 261 -24.32 -32.89 13.63
C VAL A 261 -24.91 -31.49 13.84
N THR A 262 -25.31 -31.11 15.06
CA THR A 262 -25.78 -29.74 15.34
C THR A 262 -24.67 -28.70 15.16
N ARG A 263 -23.44 -29.03 15.59
CA ARG A 263 -22.27 -28.14 15.46
C ARG A 263 -21.77 -28.06 14.02
N LYS A 264 -21.83 -29.14 13.24
CA LYS A 264 -21.48 -29.17 11.81
C LYS A 264 -22.49 -28.40 10.96
N LYS A 265 -23.78 -28.38 11.34
CA LYS A 265 -24.80 -27.49 10.76
C LYS A 265 -24.45 -26.02 11.04
N ARG A 266 -24.06 -25.68 12.27
CA ARG A 266 -23.60 -24.33 12.66
C ARG A 266 -22.25 -23.92 12.05
N LEU A 267 -21.37 -24.88 11.76
CA LEU A 267 -20.08 -24.66 11.09
C LEU A 267 -20.20 -24.62 9.56
N HIS A 268 -21.23 -25.23 8.97
CA HIS A 268 -21.54 -25.10 7.54
C HIS A 268 -22.14 -23.74 7.19
N ASP A 269 -22.76 -23.06 8.17
CA ASP A 269 -23.21 -21.67 8.05
C ASP A 269 -22.07 -20.66 8.32
N THR A 270 -20.89 -21.11 8.75
CA THR A 270 -19.67 -20.31 8.61
C THR A 270 -19.08 -20.55 7.22
N PRO A 271 -18.85 -19.49 6.43
CA PRO A 271 -18.48 -19.65 5.03
C PRO A 271 -17.14 -20.40 4.92
N LYS A 272 -17.11 -21.40 4.03
CA LYS A 272 -15.93 -22.16 3.59
C LYS A 272 -14.86 -21.23 3.01
N TYR A 273 -14.11 -20.54 3.86
CA TYR A 273 -12.88 -19.81 3.50
C TYR A 273 -11.74 -20.27 4.41
N ILE A 274 -11.47 -21.58 4.41
CA ILE A 274 -10.19 -22.13 4.86
C ILE A 274 -9.31 -22.22 3.61
N ASN A 275 -8.83 -21.06 3.17
CA ASN A 275 -7.63 -20.86 2.35
C ASN A 275 -7.42 -19.35 2.26
N SER A 276 -6.68 -18.82 3.23
CA SER A 276 -6.46 -17.39 3.48
C SER A 276 -7.71 -16.67 4.00
N PRO A 277 -7.61 -15.80 5.01
CA PRO A 277 -8.73 -14.96 5.39
C PRO A 277 -9.15 -14.15 4.15
N PRO A 278 -10.43 -14.17 3.74
CA PRO A 278 -10.90 -13.34 2.66
C PRO A 278 -10.75 -11.91 3.16
N PHE A 279 -9.79 -11.19 2.59
CA PHE A 279 -9.48 -9.79 2.85
C PHE A 279 -10.59 -8.88 2.27
N HIS A 280 -11.85 -9.31 2.34
CA HIS A 280 -13.00 -8.66 1.73
C HIS A 280 -13.66 -7.59 2.61
N GLN A 281 -13.10 -7.31 3.79
CA GLN A 281 -13.53 -6.22 4.68
C GLN A 281 -12.34 -5.54 5.35
N SER A 282 -11.27 -5.33 4.58
CA SER A 282 -10.38 -4.24 4.95
C SER A 282 -11.00 -2.98 4.36
N PRO A 283 -11.20 -1.88 5.12
CA PRO A 283 -11.03 -0.58 4.45
C PRO A 283 -9.69 -0.71 3.74
N PRO A 284 -9.57 -0.38 2.45
CA PRO A 284 -8.35 -0.60 1.76
C PRO A 284 -7.32 0.18 2.55
N VAL A 285 -6.30 -0.55 2.97
CA VAL A 285 -5.02 0.09 3.12
C VAL A 285 -4.58 0.35 1.68
N SER A 286 -5.26 1.27 1.00
CA SER A 286 -4.65 1.95 -0.12
C SER A 286 -3.60 2.81 0.57
N VAL A 287 -2.34 2.47 0.31
CA VAL A 287 -1.19 3.26 0.74
C VAL A 287 -0.93 4.39 -0.26
N HIS A 288 -1.98 4.72 -0.99
CA HIS A 288 -2.19 5.81 -1.93
C HIS A 288 -3.44 6.49 -1.40
#